data_AF-A0A3R7XU11-F1
#
_entry.id   AF-A0A3R7XU11-F1
#
_cell.length_a   1.000
_cell.length_b   1.000
_cell.length_c   1.000
_cell.angle_alpha   90.00
_cell.angle_beta   90.00
_cell.angle_gamma   90.00
#
_symmetry.space_group_name_H-M   'P 1'
#
loop_
_entity.id
_entity.type
_entity.pdbx_description
1 polymer ?
#
loop_
_entity_poly.entity_id
_entity_poly.type
_entity_poly.pdbx_seq_one_letter_code
_entity_poly.pdbx_strand_id
1 'polypeptide(L)'
;MLRFRACVYTVSEKDVNKCWESFNDVAEGFGINRVEMIDICSPLQDTFEIKAKAEMERITGLLFDAMDTDENGLVDALEFLGALALLSAMTIPQKITFVYNCYDFNESGEITIDELTLAMKSTLTGLCKLSIGRSCPTELVLEEIALFAFRKAGKHPDKCITLPEYIKYCETTPEVNTWVYFFDAPQDLSDEYDLADSDLDVEAHAPIYSRAQSANMDADIPNPLDSIESSPGLVFHPKPGVLGKKAKMQTLLSIAPISDKLMLSGTVRGEIWLWEGRNVIKVCHV
;
A
#
# COMPACT_ATOMS: atom_id res chain seq x y z
N MET A 1 -9.97 9.54 10.55
CA MET A 1 -9.13 8.59 9.79
C MET A 1 -9.57 8.43 8.33
N LEU A 2 -10.84 8.11 8.03
CA LEU A 2 -11.33 8.06 6.63
C LEU A 2 -11.12 9.36 5.83
N ARG A 3 -11.30 10.53 6.46
CA ARG A 3 -11.02 11.83 5.81
C ARG A 3 -9.54 12.02 5.47
N PHE A 4 -8.62 11.64 6.35
CA PHE A 4 -7.18 11.74 6.06
C PHE A 4 -6.84 10.85 4.85
N ARG A 5 -7.33 9.61 4.84
CA ARG A 5 -7.10 8.70 3.71
C ARG A 5 -7.70 9.22 2.39
N ALA A 6 -8.92 9.76 2.41
CA ALA A 6 -9.57 10.31 1.22
C ALA A 6 -8.86 11.57 0.70
N CYS A 7 -8.36 12.42 1.59
CA CYS A 7 -7.71 13.67 1.23
C CYS A 7 -6.20 13.52 0.97
N VAL A 8 -5.54 12.45 1.43
CA VAL A 8 -4.12 12.23 1.10
C VAL A 8 -3.93 12.04 -0.41
N TYR A 9 -4.90 11.42 -1.08
CA TYR A 9 -4.94 11.33 -2.55
C TYR A 9 -5.14 12.68 -3.27
N THR A 10 -5.35 13.78 -2.55
CA THR A 10 -5.40 15.15 -3.11
C THR A 10 -4.16 15.97 -2.77
N VAL A 11 -3.21 15.41 -2.01
CA VAL A 11 -1.97 16.10 -1.63
C VAL A 11 -1.06 16.22 -2.85
N SER A 12 -0.68 17.45 -3.20
CA SER A 12 0.19 17.73 -4.33
C SER A 12 1.67 17.60 -3.97
N GLU A 13 2.56 17.53 -4.97
CA GLU A 13 4.02 17.62 -4.76
C GLU A 13 4.41 18.83 -3.93
N LYS A 14 3.78 19.98 -4.18
CA LYS A 14 4.04 21.21 -3.43
C LYS A 14 3.71 21.03 -1.95
N ASP A 15 2.63 20.32 -1.64
CA ASP A 15 2.19 20.14 -0.26
C ASP A 15 3.10 19.15 0.48
N VAL A 16 3.54 18.08 -0.18
CA VAL A 16 4.55 17.15 0.38
C VAL A 16 5.87 17.89 0.66
N ASN A 17 6.33 18.74 -0.27
CA ASN A 17 7.54 19.53 -0.06
C ASN A 17 7.41 20.54 1.09
N LYS A 18 6.24 21.15 1.31
CA LYS A 18 6.04 21.99 2.51
C LYS A 18 6.16 21.19 3.81
N CYS A 19 5.67 19.95 3.84
CA CYS A 19 5.85 19.07 5.01
C CYS A 19 7.34 18.77 5.25
N TRP A 20 8.10 18.53 4.17
CA TRP A 20 9.55 18.34 4.25
C TRP A 20 10.29 19.59 4.78
N GLU A 21 9.95 20.77 4.27
CA GLU A 21 10.47 22.05 4.78
C GLU A 21 10.15 22.21 6.27
N SER A 22 8.89 21.99 6.66
CA SER A 22 8.47 22.08 8.06
C SER A 22 9.15 21.05 8.96
N PHE A 23 9.48 19.86 8.45
CA PHE A 23 10.26 18.87 9.19
C PHE A 23 11.67 19.39 9.49
N ASN A 24 12.35 19.95 8.50
CA ASN A 24 13.71 20.49 8.67
C ASN A 24 13.74 21.72 9.60
N ASP A 25 12.63 22.46 9.71
CA ASP A 25 12.52 23.61 10.61
C ASP A 25 12.23 23.21 12.08
N VAL A 26 11.47 22.13 12.29
CA VAL A 26 10.90 21.79 13.60
C VAL A 26 11.66 20.66 14.30
N ALA A 27 12.18 19.68 13.57
CA ALA A 27 12.75 18.47 14.16
C ALA A 27 14.27 18.59 14.39
N GLU A 28 14.74 18.21 15.57
CA GLU A 28 16.18 18.14 15.89
C GLU A 28 16.84 16.84 15.38
N GLY A 29 16.03 15.86 14.95
CA GLY A 29 16.48 14.56 14.45
C GLY A 29 15.37 13.80 13.73
N PHE A 30 15.64 12.53 13.40
CA PHE A 30 14.69 11.71 12.62
C PHE A 30 13.54 11.11 13.44
N GLY A 31 13.66 11.05 14.77
CA GLY A 31 12.56 10.62 15.63
C GLY A 31 11.68 11.80 15.99
N ILE A 32 10.51 11.91 15.37
CA ILE A 32 9.56 13.00 15.62
C ILE A 32 8.53 12.60 16.67
N ASN A 33 8.26 13.49 17.63
CA ASN A 33 7.20 13.33 18.61
C ASN A 33 5.86 13.86 18.08
N ARG A 34 4.78 13.65 18.84
CA ARG A 34 3.42 14.04 18.43
C ARG A 34 3.29 15.53 18.08
N VAL A 35 3.90 16.41 18.86
CA VAL A 35 3.79 17.86 18.66
C VAL A 35 4.51 18.25 17.37
N GLU A 36 5.71 17.70 17.15
CA GLU A 36 6.47 17.93 15.91
C GLU A 36 5.70 17.43 14.68
N MET A 37 5.09 16.23 14.75
CA MET A 37 4.28 15.71 13.65
C MET A 37 3.07 16.61 13.32
N ILE A 38 2.42 17.18 14.35
CA ILE A 38 1.32 18.13 14.17
C ILE A 38 1.79 19.37 13.42
N ASP A 39 2.94 19.94 13.81
CA ASP A 39 3.48 21.13 13.17
C ASP A 39 3.92 20.83 11.72
N ILE A 40 4.56 19.68 11.48
CA ILE A 40 4.95 19.18 10.16
C ILE A 40 3.75 19.05 9.22
N CYS A 41 2.62 18.56 9.73
CA CYS A 41 1.39 18.40 8.94
C CYS A 41 0.58 19.69 8.79
N SER A 42 0.85 20.74 9.58
CA SER A 42 0.07 21.98 9.56
C SER A 42 -0.11 22.61 8.16
N PRO A 43 0.87 22.54 7.21
CA PRO A 43 0.69 23.09 5.87
C PRO A 43 -0.38 22.37 5.03
N LEU A 44 -0.78 21.15 5.41
CA LEU A 44 -1.83 20.37 4.74
C LEU A 44 -3.24 20.80 5.14
N GLN A 45 -3.39 21.66 6.15
CA GLN A 45 -4.69 22.07 6.67
C GLN A 45 -5.62 22.64 5.57
N ASP A 46 -5.07 23.48 4.69
CA ASP A 46 -5.81 24.07 3.56
C ASP A 46 -6.14 23.01 2.50
N THR A 47 -5.20 22.13 2.18
CA THR A 47 -5.38 21.04 1.20
C THR A 47 -6.47 20.06 1.64
N PHE A 48 -6.65 19.87 2.95
CA PHE A 48 -7.71 19.03 3.51
C PHE A 48 -9.02 19.79 3.78
N GLU A 49 -9.08 21.08 3.43
CA GLU A 49 -10.22 21.98 3.68
C GLU A 49 -10.64 22.02 5.18
N ILE A 50 -9.67 21.85 6.09
CA ILE A 50 -9.92 21.80 7.53
C ILE A 50 -9.95 23.22 8.11
N LYS A 51 -11.14 23.69 8.44
CA LYS A 51 -11.36 25.05 8.96
C LYS A 51 -10.85 25.27 10.39
N ALA A 52 -10.79 24.22 11.20
CA ALA A 52 -10.46 24.32 12.63
C ALA A 52 -9.10 23.67 12.92
N LYS A 53 -8.17 24.43 13.50
CA LYS A 53 -6.85 23.93 13.89
C LYS A 53 -6.93 22.68 14.78
N ALA A 54 -7.83 22.69 15.76
CA ALA A 54 -8.03 21.55 16.66
C ALA A 54 -8.44 20.25 15.94
N GLU A 55 -9.14 20.35 14.80
CA GLU A 55 -9.48 19.15 14.00
C GLU A 55 -8.25 18.63 13.24
N MET A 56 -7.38 19.53 12.76
CA MET A 56 -6.12 19.14 12.15
C MET A 56 -5.21 18.45 13.17
N GLU A 57 -5.04 19.05 14.34
CA GLU A 57 -4.28 18.49 15.48
C GLU A 57 -4.82 17.09 15.86
N ARG A 58 -6.14 16.93 15.92
CA ARG A 58 -6.78 15.64 16.21
C ARG A 58 -6.52 14.59 15.13
N ILE A 59 -6.63 14.95 13.84
CA ILE A 59 -6.40 14.02 12.73
C ILE A 59 -4.94 13.59 12.68
N THR A 60 -4.01 14.52 12.81
CA THR A 60 -2.57 14.20 12.85
C THR A 60 -2.21 13.41 14.11
N GLY A 61 -2.83 13.70 15.25
CA GLY A 61 -2.66 12.91 16.46
C GLY A 61 -3.05 11.43 16.28
N LEU A 62 -4.17 11.16 15.59
CA LEU A 62 -4.56 9.78 15.26
C LEU A 62 -3.62 9.10 14.27
N LEU A 63 -3.01 9.87 13.36
CA LEU A 63 -2.01 9.34 12.44
C LEU A 63 -0.73 8.97 13.19
N PHE A 64 -0.31 9.81 14.14
CA PHE A 64 0.81 9.53 15.03
C PHE A 64 0.60 8.21 15.77
N ASP A 65 -0.57 8.04 16.39
CA ASP A 65 -0.93 6.80 17.13
C ASP A 65 -0.88 5.56 16.26
N ALA A 66 -1.23 5.68 14.97
CA ALA A 66 -1.16 4.56 14.03
C ALA A 66 0.29 4.22 13.62
N MET A 67 1.21 5.18 13.68
CA MET A 67 2.61 5.01 13.28
C MET A 67 3.54 4.63 14.44
N ASP A 68 3.22 5.06 15.66
CA ASP A 68 3.94 4.74 16.90
C ASP A 68 3.55 3.33 17.40
N THR A 69 3.91 2.32 16.62
CA THR A 69 3.49 0.92 16.84
C THR A 69 4.05 0.29 18.11
N ASP A 70 5.16 0.81 18.64
CA ASP A 70 5.78 0.37 19.88
C ASP A 70 5.50 1.30 21.07
N GLU A 71 4.63 2.30 20.87
CA GLU A 71 4.16 3.25 21.90
C GLU A 71 5.30 3.94 22.66
N ASN A 72 6.41 4.20 21.97
CA ASN A 72 7.59 4.81 22.57
C ASN A 72 7.53 6.36 22.55
N GLY A 73 6.49 6.93 21.93
CA GLY A 73 6.28 8.36 21.80
C GLY A 73 7.06 9.02 20.67
N LEU A 74 7.63 8.25 19.74
CA LEU A 74 8.39 8.71 18.58
C LEU A 74 7.97 7.96 17.31
N VAL A 75 7.98 8.69 16.20
CA VAL A 75 7.78 8.15 14.85
C VAL A 75 9.00 8.47 14.01
N ASP A 76 9.46 7.55 13.17
CA ASP A 76 10.52 7.83 12.20
C ASP A 76 9.99 8.77 11.11
N ALA A 77 10.64 9.94 10.97
CA ALA A 77 10.23 10.99 10.05
C ALA A 77 10.30 10.55 8.58
N LEU A 78 11.28 9.73 8.21
CA LEU A 78 11.44 9.28 6.83
C LEU A 78 10.43 8.17 6.50
N GLU A 79 10.05 7.34 7.48
CA GLU A 79 8.95 6.39 7.31
C GLU A 79 7.65 7.15 7.05
N PHE A 80 7.40 8.22 7.80
CA PHE A 80 6.21 9.05 7.66
C PHE A 80 6.19 9.83 6.32
N LEU A 81 7.24 10.60 6.03
CA LEU A 81 7.29 11.48 4.86
C LEU A 81 7.35 10.67 3.55
N GLY A 82 8.08 9.54 3.55
CA GLY A 82 8.09 8.60 2.43
C GLY A 82 6.70 7.99 2.19
N ALA A 83 5.99 7.57 3.24
CA ALA A 83 4.63 7.05 3.11
C ALA A 83 3.65 8.12 2.63
N LEU A 84 3.74 9.35 3.15
CA LEU A 84 2.93 10.49 2.70
C LEU A 84 3.12 10.75 1.20
N ALA A 85 4.38 10.75 0.71
CA ALA A 85 4.68 10.94 -0.70
C ALA A 85 4.07 9.83 -1.57
N LEU A 86 4.20 8.56 -1.17
CA LEU A 86 3.68 7.41 -1.93
C LEU A 86 2.15 7.38 -1.99
N LEU A 87 1.47 7.84 -0.92
CA LEU A 87 0.00 7.92 -0.87
C LEU A 87 -0.57 9.17 -1.54
N SER A 88 0.28 10.18 -1.83
CA SER A 88 -0.14 11.46 -2.41
C SER A 88 -0.64 11.35 -3.86
N ALA A 89 -1.15 12.47 -4.41
CA ALA A 89 -1.55 12.62 -5.81
C ALA A 89 -0.38 12.77 -6.80
N MET A 90 0.87 12.65 -6.33
CA MET A 90 2.07 12.84 -7.14
C MET A 90 2.20 11.78 -8.23
N THR A 91 2.77 12.15 -9.37
CA THR A 91 3.17 11.17 -10.40
C THR A 91 4.29 10.27 -9.89
N ILE A 92 4.45 9.09 -10.49
CA ILE A 92 5.51 8.14 -10.12
C ILE A 92 6.91 8.79 -10.09
N PRO A 93 7.34 9.56 -11.11
CA PRO A 93 8.63 10.25 -11.05
C PRO A 93 8.76 11.24 -9.90
N GLN A 94 7.70 11.99 -9.59
CA GLN A 94 7.68 12.92 -8.46
C GLN A 94 7.80 12.17 -7.13
N LYS A 95 7.02 11.09 -6.94
CA LYS A 95 7.07 10.23 -5.74
C LYS A 95 8.48 9.68 -5.51
N ILE A 96 9.08 9.14 -6.56
CA ILE A 96 10.45 8.59 -6.53
C ILE A 96 11.47 9.68 -6.22
N THR A 97 11.36 10.84 -6.87
CA THR A 97 12.29 11.96 -6.68
C THR A 97 12.27 12.44 -5.24
N PHE A 98 11.10 12.59 -4.65
CA PHE A 98 10.98 13.01 -3.25
C PHE A 98 11.66 12.01 -2.30
N VAL A 99 11.33 10.72 -2.42
CA VAL A 99 11.92 9.67 -1.56
C VAL A 99 13.43 9.58 -1.79
N TYR A 100 13.90 9.68 -3.04
CA TYR A 100 15.33 9.69 -3.34
C TYR A 100 16.05 10.83 -2.63
N ASN A 101 15.52 12.05 -2.73
CA ASN A 101 16.13 13.24 -2.13
C ASN A 101 16.13 13.20 -0.60
N CYS A 102 15.19 12.50 0.03
CA CYS A 102 15.20 12.30 1.49
C CYS A 102 16.44 11.52 1.98
N TYR A 103 17.08 10.76 1.09
CA TYR A 103 18.21 9.87 1.41
C TYR A 103 19.54 10.31 0.77
N ASP A 104 19.51 11.25 -0.18
CA ASP A 104 20.70 11.91 -0.73
C ASP A 104 21.19 13.03 0.21
N PHE A 105 21.57 12.66 1.44
CA PHE A 105 21.88 13.61 2.53
C PHE A 105 23.02 14.60 2.22
N ASN A 106 23.95 14.21 1.34
CA ASN A 106 25.07 15.05 0.92
C ASN A 106 24.77 15.88 -0.35
N GLU A 107 23.53 15.81 -0.85
CA GLU A 107 23.06 16.47 -2.07
C GLU A 107 23.99 16.19 -3.28
N SER A 108 24.54 14.98 -3.34
CA SER A 108 25.49 14.61 -4.39
C SER A 108 24.81 14.34 -5.72
N GLY A 109 23.49 14.13 -5.72
CA GLY A 109 22.71 13.67 -6.86
C GLY A 109 22.87 12.17 -7.14
N GLU A 110 23.52 11.44 -6.24
CA GLU A 110 23.94 10.05 -6.38
C GLU A 110 23.77 9.30 -5.05
N ILE A 111 23.06 8.16 -5.07
CA ILE A 111 22.89 7.32 -3.85
C ILE A 111 23.54 5.96 -4.01
N THR A 112 24.00 5.41 -2.90
CA THR A 112 24.55 4.06 -2.77
C THR A 112 23.45 2.99 -2.71
N ILE A 113 23.84 1.72 -2.80
CA ILE A 113 22.90 0.60 -2.63
C ILE A 113 22.29 0.60 -1.22
N ASP A 114 23.09 0.88 -0.19
CA ASP A 114 22.64 0.89 1.20
C ASP A 114 21.62 2.00 1.43
N GLU A 115 21.88 3.22 0.93
CA GLU A 115 20.94 4.35 0.99
C GLU A 115 19.65 4.05 0.25
N LEU A 116 19.73 3.47 -0.96
CA LEU A 116 18.54 3.08 -1.71
C LEU A 116 17.74 1.99 -0.99
N THR A 117 18.41 1.01 -0.40
CA THR A 117 17.79 -0.08 0.37
C THR A 117 17.08 0.48 1.60
N LEU A 118 17.73 1.39 2.32
CA LEU A 118 17.15 2.07 3.48
C LEU A 118 15.95 2.94 3.08
N ALA A 119 16.04 3.65 1.95
CA ALA A 119 14.93 4.44 1.40
C ALA A 119 13.69 3.60 1.12
N MET A 120 13.88 2.44 0.48
CA MET A 120 12.80 1.48 0.25
C MET A 120 12.24 0.93 1.56
N LYS A 121 13.12 0.51 2.49
CA LYS A 121 12.75 -0.11 3.76
C LYS A 121 11.90 0.83 4.62
N SER A 122 12.36 2.05 4.82
CA SER A 122 11.67 3.06 5.63
C SER A 122 10.33 3.45 5.00
N THR A 123 10.30 3.76 3.70
CA THR A 123 9.06 4.10 2.98
C THR A 123 8.03 2.97 3.08
N LEU A 124 8.44 1.72 2.82
CA LEU A 124 7.56 0.56 2.90
C LEU A 124 7.13 0.24 4.33
N THR A 125 7.99 0.47 5.32
CA THR A 125 7.63 0.31 6.74
C THR A 125 6.53 1.30 7.13
N GLY A 126 6.67 2.58 6.76
CA GLY A 126 5.62 3.58 6.98
C GLY A 126 4.30 3.20 6.29
N LEU A 127 4.34 2.78 5.03
CA LEU A 127 3.16 2.29 4.30
C LEU A 127 2.54 1.05 4.95
N CYS A 128 3.36 0.12 5.45
CA CYS A 128 2.89 -1.07 6.16
C CYS A 128 2.25 -0.74 7.51
N LYS A 129 2.79 0.22 8.28
CA LYS A 129 2.15 0.72 9.51
C LYS A 129 0.77 1.33 9.23
N LEU A 130 0.61 1.96 8.07
CA LEU A 130 -0.65 2.56 7.63
C LEU A 130 -1.58 1.60 6.84
N SER A 131 -1.19 0.33 6.67
CA SER A 131 -1.98 -0.67 5.94
C SER A 131 -2.14 -1.97 6.73
N ILE A 132 -3.28 -2.65 6.56
CA ILE A 132 -3.61 -3.82 7.38
C ILE A 132 -3.09 -5.10 6.75
N GLY A 133 -2.52 -5.97 7.59
CA GLY A 133 -2.19 -7.36 7.23
C GLY A 133 -0.99 -7.50 6.29
N ARG A 134 -0.09 -6.52 6.25
CA ARG A 134 1.13 -6.58 5.46
C ARG A 134 2.37 -6.36 6.30
N SER A 135 3.31 -7.29 6.17
CA SER A 135 4.67 -7.11 6.66
C SER A 135 5.50 -6.39 5.62
N CYS A 136 6.36 -5.46 6.06
CA CYS A 136 7.41 -4.92 5.22
C CYS A 136 8.26 -6.08 4.65
N PRO A 137 8.65 -6.05 3.36
CA PRO A 137 9.63 -6.99 2.84
C PRO A 137 10.90 -6.99 3.68
N THR A 138 11.59 -8.14 3.74
CA THR A 138 12.85 -8.24 4.46
C THR A 138 13.93 -7.40 3.77
N GLU A 139 14.89 -6.93 4.56
CA GLU A 139 16.01 -6.12 4.06
C GLU A 139 16.76 -6.81 2.92
N LEU A 140 16.98 -8.12 3.01
CA LEU A 140 17.59 -8.92 1.94
C LEU A 140 16.83 -8.79 0.61
N VAL A 141 15.49 -8.82 0.63
CA VAL A 141 14.67 -8.68 -0.58
C VAL A 141 14.81 -7.26 -1.15
N LEU A 142 14.85 -6.25 -0.29
CA LEU A 142 15.00 -4.85 -0.70
C LEU A 142 16.40 -4.59 -1.29
N GLU A 143 17.44 -5.16 -0.69
CA GLU A 143 18.81 -5.11 -1.19
C GLU A 143 18.91 -5.80 -2.57
N GLU A 144 18.27 -6.94 -2.77
CA GLU A 144 18.22 -7.62 -4.08
C GLU A 144 17.55 -6.76 -5.16
N ILE A 145 16.48 -6.03 -4.81
CA ILE A 145 15.80 -5.08 -5.70
C ILE A 145 16.71 -3.89 -6.02
N ALA A 146 17.36 -3.31 -5.01
CA ALA A 146 18.33 -2.23 -5.18
C ALA A 146 19.48 -2.66 -6.10
N LEU A 147 20.11 -3.80 -5.83
CA LEU A 147 21.15 -4.40 -6.68
C LEU A 147 20.68 -4.60 -8.13
N PHE A 148 19.42 -5.00 -8.34
CA PHE A 148 18.87 -5.14 -9.68
C PHE A 148 18.72 -3.78 -10.39
N ALA A 149 18.37 -2.71 -9.67
CA ALA A 149 18.35 -1.35 -10.21
C ALA A 149 19.72 -0.92 -10.72
N PHE A 150 20.78 -1.14 -9.92
CA PHE A 150 22.16 -0.83 -10.28
C PHE A 150 22.63 -1.64 -11.48
N ARG A 151 22.35 -2.95 -11.51
CA ARG A 151 22.65 -3.80 -12.67
C ARG A 151 21.96 -3.31 -13.95
N LYS A 152 20.69 -2.89 -13.85
CA LYS A 152 19.93 -2.37 -15.01
C LYS A 152 20.48 -1.04 -15.51
N ALA A 153 21.02 -0.22 -14.61
CA ALA A 153 21.75 1.00 -14.95
C ALA A 153 23.18 0.73 -15.50
N GLY A 154 23.62 -0.53 -15.52
CA GLY A 154 24.98 -0.89 -15.95
C GLY A 154 26.07 -0.49 -14.94
N LYS A 155 25.69 -0.29 -13.67
CA LYS A 155 26.60 0.12 -12.60
C LYS A 155 27.14 -1.10 -11.85
N HIS A 156 28.39 -1.00 -11.43
CA HIS A 156 28.98 -1.94 -10.46
C HIS A 156 28.39 -1.68 -9.07
N PRO A 157 28.30 -2.69 -8.17
CA PRO A 157 27.79 -2.49 -6.81
C PRO A 157 28.51 -1.41 -5.98
N ASP A 158 29.81 -1.23 -6.18
CA ASP A 158 30.61 -0.20 -5.48
C ASP A 158 30.47 1.23 -6.08
N LYS A 159 29.44 1.46 -6.88
CA LYS A 159 29.13 2.78 -7.49
C LYS A 159 27.84 3.32 -6.91
N CYS A 160 27.52 4.55 -7.29
CA CYS A 160 26.24 5.17 -7.01
C CYS A 160 25.34 5.12 -8.25
N ILE A 161 24.03 5.18 -8.02
CA ILE A 161 23.00 5.34 -9.05
C ILE A 161 22.52 6.79 -9.02
N THR A 162 22.30 7.39 -10.19
CA THR A 162 21.74 8.75 -10.30
C THR A 162 20.21 8.71 -10.31
N LEU A 163 19.57 9.80 -9.91
CA LEU A 163 18.10 9.91 -9.94
C LEU A 163 17.49 9.58 -11.32
N PRO A 164 17.99 10.08 -12.47
CA PRO A 164 17.42 9.73 -13.79
C PRO A 164 17.56 8.24 -14.13
N GLU A 165 18.64 7.58 -13.71
CA GLU A 165 18.84 6.15 -13.88
C GLU A 165 17.82 5.35 -13.04
N TYR A 166 17.59 5.80 -11.81
CA TYR A 166 16.64 5.17 -10.89
C TYR A 166 15.17 5.36 -11.32
N ILE A 167 14.76 6.57 -11.73
CA ILE A 167 13.42 6.82 -12.30
C ILE A 167 13.18 5.91 -13.50
N LYS A 168 14.13 5.84 -14.44
CA LYS A 168 14.04 4.96 -15.60
C LYS A 168 13.89 3.50 -15.18
N TYR A 169 14.59 3.07 -14.14
CA TYR A 169 14.45 1.73 -13.59
C TYR A 169 13.02 1.47 -13.07
N CYS A 170 12.47 2.37 -12.26
CA CYS A 170 11.12 2.23 -11.69
C CYS A 170 10.01 2.23 -12.76
N GLU A 171 10.12 3.08 -13.78
CA GLU A 171 9.15 3.15 -14.88
C GLU A 171 9.17 1.90 -15.77
N THR A 172 10.35 1.28 -15.93
CA THR A 172 10.55 0.16 -16.86
C THR A 172 10.59 -1.21 -16.18
N THR A 173 10.37 -1.28 -14.86
CA THR A 173 10.38 -2.53 -14.08
C THR A 173 8.99 -2.75 -13.46
N PRO A 174 8.17 -3.64 -14.04
CA PRO A 174 6.77 -3.84 -13.63
C PRO A 174 6.60 -4.18 -12.14
N GLU A 175 7.55 -4.89 -11.54
CA GLU A 175 7.51 -5.32 -10.15
C GLU A 175 7.53 -4.12 -9.19
N VAL A 176 8.37 -3.12 -9.47
CA VAL A 176 8.46 -1.87 -8.69
C VAL A 176 7.24 -1.00 -8.95
N ASN A 177 6.83 -0.93 -10.22
CA ASN A 177 5.67 -0.16 -10.62
C ASN A 177 4.37 -0.68 -9.97
N THR A 178 4.26 -2.00 -9.76
CA THR A 178 3.11 -2.64 -9.10
C THR A 178 2.96 -2.21 -7.65
N TRP A 179 4.06 -1.99 -6.92
CA TRP A 179 3.99 -1.51 -5.53
C TRP A 179 3.54 -0.05 -5.45
N VAL A 180 4.03 0.81 -6.35
CA VAL A 180 3.60 2.21 -6.42
C VAL A 180 2.12 2.29 -6.81
N TYR A 181 1.69 1.54 -7.83
CA TYR A 181 0.28 1.48 -8.24
C TYR A 181 -0.64 0.85 -7.19
N PHE A 182 -0.16 -0.09 -6.38
CA PHE A 182 -0.96 -0.73 -5.34
C PHE A 182 -1.46 0.30 -4.30
N PHE A 183 -0.67 1.32 -4.00
CA PHE A 183 -1.05 2.39 -3.07
C PHE A 183 -1.68 3.61 -3.75
N ASP A 184 -1.56 3.73 -5.07
CA ASP A 184 -2.11 4.81 -5.91
C ASP A 184 -3.60 4.63 -6.27
N ALA A 185 -4.20 3.48 -5.96
CA ALA A 185 -5.60 3.19 -6.27
C ALA A 185 -6.56 3.81 -5.23
N PRO A 186 -7.39 4.82 -5.57
CA PRO A 186 -8.51 5.20 -4.72
C PRO A 186 -9.50 4.03 -4.66
N GLN A 187 -10.03 3.75 -3.47
CA GLN A 187 -11.14 2.81 -3.37
C GLN A 187 -12.38 3.46 -3.97
N ASP A 188 -13.03 2.75 -4.89
CA ASP A 188 -14.41 3.07 -5.25
C ASP A 188 -15.26 3.05 -3.98
N LEU A 189 -15.94 4.16 -3.73
CA LEU A 189 -16.94 4.33 -2.67
C LEU A 189 -18.14 3.42 -2.98
N SER A 190 -18.09 2.14 -2.60
CA SER A 190 -19.24 1.23 -2.74
C SER A 190 -19.47 0.27 -1.59
N ASP A 191 -18.81 0.46 -0.43
CA ASP A 191 -19.12 -0.29 0.78
C ASP A 191 -20.27 0.38 1.57
N GLU A 192 -21.42 0.51 0.91
CA GLU A 192 -22.70 0.84 1.54
C GLU A 192 -23.75 -0.16 1.02
N TYR A 193 -23.60 -1.45 1.36
CA TYR A 193 -24.68 -2.44 1.27
C TYR A 193 -24.60 -3.46 2.41
N ASP A 194 -25.41 -3.16 3.44
CA ASP A 194 -26.28 -4.05 4.21
C ASP A 194 -25.68 -5.22 5.02
N LEU A 195 -25.27 -4.87 6.24
CA LEU A 195 -25.50 -5.70 7.43
C LEU A 195 -26.99 -5.65 7.83
N ALA A 196 -27.86 -6.38 7.13
CA ALA A 196 -29.21 -6.72 7.62
C ALA A 196 -29.86 -7.81 6.75
N ASP A 197 -29.62 -9.09 7.06
CA ASP A 197 -30.70 -10.02 7.41
C ASP A 197 -30.09 -11.38 7.80
N SER A 198 -30.08 -11.65 9.10
CA SER A 198 -30.09 -13.00 9.64
C SER A 198 -31.53 -13.49 9.65
N ASP A 199 -31.85 -14.58 8.96
CA ASP A 199 -32.60 -15.72 9.52
C ASP A 199 -32.98 -16.81 8.50
N LEU A 200 -32.54 -18.03 8.84
CA LEU A 200 -33.24 -19.34 8.76
C LEU A 200 -33.41 -20.09 7.42
N ASP A 201 -32.72 -21.25 7.39
CA ASP A 201 -33.11 -22.63 7.00
C ASP A 201 -33.61 -22.95 5.57
N VAL A 202 -32.97 -23.96 4.94
CA VAL A 202 -33.54 -25.32 4.72
C VAL A 202 -32.48 -26.25 4.07
N GLU A 203 -32.32 -27.43 4.67
CA GLU A 203 -31.54 -28.61 4.24
C GLU A 203 -31.86 -29.13 2.82
N ALA A 204 -30.88 -29.77 2.16
CA ALA A 204 -31.03 -31.16 1.67
C ALA A 204 -29.77 -31.71 0.94
N HIS A 205 -29.13 -32.67 1.62
CA HIS A 205 -28.62 -33.96 1.11
C HIS A 205 -27.54 -34.06 0.00
N ALA A 206 -26.35 -34.50 0.43
CA ALA A 206 -25.49 -35.39 -0.35
C ALA A 206 -25.61 -36.84 0.19
N PRO A 207 -25.68 -37.89 -0.66
CA PRO A 207 -25.97 -39.25 -0.22
C PRO A 207 -24.75 -40.00 0.36
N ILE A 208 -24.97 -40.48 1.58
CA ILE A 208 -24.53 -41.71 2.27
C ILE A 208 -23.55 -42.65 1.53
N TYR A 209 -22.37 -42.85 2.14
CA TYR A 209 -21.69 -44.16 2.18
C TYR A 209 -21.49 -44.59 3.64
N SER A 210 -21.63 -45.89 3.89
CA SER A 210 -21.92 -46.50 5.18
C SER A 210 -20.69 -47.06 5.93
N ARG A 211 -20.73 -46.86 7.26
CA ARG A 211 -20.59 -47.83 8.38
C ARG A 211 -19.29 -48.66 8.52
N ALA A 212 -18.53 -48.37 9.59
CA ALA A 212 -18.14 -49.29 10.69
C ALA A 212 -17.18 -48.57 11.67
N GLN A 213 -17.64 -48.20 12.87
CA GLN A 213 -17.37 -48.85 14.16
C GLN A 213 -15.93 -48.72 14.71
N SER A 214 -15.76 -47.88 15.74
CA SER A 214 -15.05 -48.08 17.04
C SER A 214 -14.54 -46.73 17.56
N ALA A 215 -15.21 -46.04 18.50
CA ALA A 215 -15.25 -46.25 19.96
C ALA A 215 -14.21 -45.40 20.73
N ASN A 216 -14.75 -44.37 21.42
CA ASN A 216 -14.44 -43.79 22.74
C ASN A 216 -13.00 -43.54 23.21
N MET A 217 -12.73 -42.33 23.71
CA MET A 217 -12.49 -42.06 25.15
C MET A 217 -12.43 -40.54 25.44
N ASP A 218 -13.13 -40.13 26.50
CA ASP A 218 -13.38 -38.77 27.02
C ASP A 218 -12.22 -38.17 27.86
N ALA A 219 -12.16 -36.83 27.92
CA ALA A 219 -11.99 -35.97 29.14
C ALA A 219 -11.65 -34.51 28.70
N ASP A 220 -12.54 -33.50 28.85
CA ASP A 220 -12.71 -32.60 30.02
C ASP A 220 -11.40 -31.85 30.39
N ILE A 221 -11.24 -30.50 30.43
CA ILE A 221 -12.06 -29.39 30.99
C ILE A 221 -11.59 -28.00 30.39
N PRO A 222 -12.02 -26.79 30.84
CA PRO A 222 -12.78 -25.80 30.05
C PRO A 222 -12.02 -24.49 29.73
N ASN A 223 -12.58 -23.71 28.78
CA ASN A 223 -12.16 -22.34 28.48
C ASN A 223 -12.91 -21.35 29.40
N PRO A 224 -12.22 -20.35 29.97
CA PRO A 224 -12.81 -19.01 30.00
C PRO A 224 -11.73 -17.92 29.86
N LEU A 225 -11.70 -17.25 28.71
CA LEU A 225 -11.18 -15.89 28.64
C LEU A 225 -12.24 -15.02 27.97
N ASP A 226 -12.72 -14.11 28.81
CA ASP A 226 -13.63 -13.03 28.53
C ASP A 226 -13.22 -12.21 27.31
N SER A 227 -14.23 -11.94 26.49
CA SER A 227 -14.48 -10.69 25.76
C SER A 227 -13.37 -9.63 25.82
N ILE A 228 -12.61 -9.54 24.72
CA ILE A 228 -12.11 -8.25 24.24
C ILE A 228 -12.90 -7.97 22.95
N GLU A 229 -13.94 -7.15 23.08
CA GLU A 229 -14.57 -6.48 21.95
C GLU A 229 -13.52 -5.57 21.29
N SER A 230 -12.84 -6.08 20.26
CA SER A 230 -12.10 -5.23 19.34
C SER A 230 -13.11 -4.47 18.48
N SER A 231 -13.10 -3.14 18.58
CA SER A 231 -13.86 -2.19 17.78
C SER A 231 -13.86 -2.53 16.28
N PRO A 232 -14.86 -2.07 15.48
CA PRO A 232 -14.97 -2.43 14.07
C PRO A 232 -13.81 -1.82 13.27
N GLY A 233 -12.73 -2.58 13.16
CA GLY A 233 -11.50 -2.23 12.47
C GLY A 233 -11.62 -2.54 10.98
N LEU A 234 -11.35 -1.50 10.20
CA LEU A 234 -11.04 -1.46 8.76
C LEU A 234 -10.59 -2.81 8.15
N VAL A 235 -11.23 -3.26 7.07
CA VAL A 235 -11.01 -4.60 6.48
C VAL A 235 -10.63 -4.50 4.98
N PHE A 236 -9.56 -5.19 4.55
CA PHE A 236 -9.21 -5.37 3.12
C PHE A 236 -8.90 -6.84 2.82
N HIS A 237 -9.34 -7.35 1.65
CA HIS A 237 -9.16 -8.75 1.25
C HIS A 237 -8.54 -8.91 -0.15
N PRO A 238 -7.47 -9.71 -0.30
CA PRO A 238 -6.91 -10.10 -1.61
C PRO A 238 -7.39 -11.49 -2.10
N LYS A 239 -7.38 -11.71 -3.42
CA LYS A 239 -7.51 -13.04 -4.05
C LYS A 239 -6.30 -13.36 -4.96
N PRO A 240 -5.80 -14.62 -4.98
CA PRO A 240 -4.63 -15.00 -5.77
C PRO A 240 -4.98 -15.42 -7.20
N GLY A 241 -4.08 -15.17 -8.16
CA GLY A 241 -4.24 -15.66 -9.53
C GLY A 241 -2.90 -15.94 -10.22
N VAL A 242 -2.81 -17.12 -10.88
CA VAL A 242 -1.91 -17.40 -12.02
C VAL A 242 -2.55 -18.49 -12.91
N LEU A 243 -2.66 -18.29 -14.25
CA LEU A 243 -2.00 -19.09 -15.34
C LEU A 243 -2.69 -19.11 -16.74
N GLY A 244 -1.85 -18.90 -17.79
CA GLY A 244 -1.82 -19.56 -19.13
C GLY A 244 -2.67 -18.97 -20.28
N LYS A 245 -2.32 -18.97 -21.60
CA LYS A 245 -1.18 -19.42 -22.46
C LYS A 245 -1.04 -18.44 -23.66
N LYS A 246 0.20 -18.16 -24.12
CA LYS A 246 0.59 -17.61 -25.44
C LYS A 246 -0.03 -16.28 -25.94
N ALA A 247 -0.46 -15.40 -25.05
CA ALA A 247 -0.54 -13.97 -25.37
C ALA A 247 0.75 -13.28 -24.92
N LYS A 248 1.20 -12.24 -25.63
CA LYS A 248 2.22 -11.30 -25.12
C LYS A 248 1.81 -10.95 -23.69
N MET A 249 2.64 -11.24 -22.69
CA MET A 249 2.26 -11.06 -21.28
C MET A 249 1.73 -9.64 -21.10
N GLN A 250 0.45 -9.55 -20.74
CA GLN A 250 -0.25 -8.30 -20.55
C GLN A 250 -1.15 -8.48 -19.35
N THR A 251 -0.95 -7.62 -18.36
CA THR A 251 -1.67 -7.66 -17.10
C THR A 251 -3.12 -7.22 -17.34
N LEU A 252 -4.05 -8.06 -16.89
CA LEU A 252 -5.46 -7.70 -16.79
C LEU A 252 -5.62 -6.88 -15.52
N LEU A 253 -6.15 -5.66 -15.64
CA LEU A 253 -6.38 -4.74 -14.53
C LEU A 253 -7.72 -5.00 -13.86
N SER A 254 -8.72 -5.37 -14.66
CA SER A 254 -10.09 -5.55 -14.19
C SER A 254 -10.74 -6.68 -14.97
N ILE A 255 -11.72 -7.34 -14.34
CA ILE A 255 -12.50 -8.39 -14.97
C ILE A 255 -13.95 -8.29 -14.49
N ALA A 256 -14.90 -8.35 -15.41
CA ALA A 256 -16.32 -8.23 -15.12
C ALA A 256 -17.10 -9.30 -15.91
N PRO A 257 -17.94 -10.12 -15.27
CA PRO A 257 -18.84 -11.01 -15.99
C PRO A 257 -19.95 -10.19 -16.66
N ILE A 258 -20.27 -10.50 -17.92
CA ILE A 258 -21.39 -9.91 -18.65
C ILE A 258 -22.58 -10.88 -18.64
N SER A 259 -22.30 -12.18 -18.73
CA SER A 259 -23.28 -13.26 -18.67
C SER A 259 -22.61 -14.56 -18.24
N ASP A 260 -23.39 -15.63 -18.07
CA ASP A 260 -22.90 -16.95 -17.68
C ASP A 260 -21.79 -17.52 -18.58
N LYS A 261 -21.62 -16.96 -19.79
CA LYS A 261 -20.62 -17.40 -20.77
C LYS A 261 -19.61 -16.33 -21.17
N LEU A 262 -19.87 -15.06 -20.86
CA LEU A 262 -19.09 -13.93 -21.35
C LEU A 262 -18.46 -13.13 -20.23
N MET A 263 -17.19 -12.79 -20.42
CA MET A 263 -16.43 -11.97 -19.48
C MET A 263 -15.71 -10.84 -20.21
N LEU A 264 -15.68 -9.67 -19.60
CA LEU A 264 -14.93 -8.51 -20.06
C LEU A 264 -13.68 -8.35 -19.19
N SER A 265 -12.56 -7.93 -19.75
CA SER A 265 -11.39 -7.54 -18.96
C SER A 265 -10.71 -6.29 -19.50
N GLY A 266 -10.38 -5.35 -18.63
CA GLY A 266 -9.52 -4.21 -18.98
C GLY A 266 -8.04 -4.58 -18.83
N THR A 267 -7.19 -4.03 -19.70
CA THR A 267 -5.75 -4.26 -19.66
C THR A 267 -4.96 -3.00 -19.34
N VAL A 268 -3.71 -3.16 -18.91
CA VAL A 268 -2.75 -2.04 -18.67
C VAL A 268 -2.48 -1.15 -19.89
N ARG A 269 -2.88 -1.56 -21.10
CA ARG A 269 -2.73 -0.77 -22.33
C ARG A 269 -3.99 -0.01 -22.72
N GLY A 270 -5.02 0.01 -21.87
CA GLY A 270 -6.32 0.63 -22.18
C GLY A 270 -7.19 -0.21 -23.12
N GLU A 271 -6.78 -1.45 -23.43
CA GLU A 271 -7.60 -2.35 -24.25
C GLU A 271 -8.65 -3.05 -23.40
N ILE A 272 -9.83 -3.24 -23.98
CA ILE A 272 -10.93 -4.02 -23.41
C ILE A 272 -11.01 -5.34 -24.18
N TRP A 273 -10.85 -6.44 -23.47
CA TRP A 273 -10.93 -7.79 -24.04
C TRP A 273 -12.25 -8.43 -23.65
N LEU A 274 -12.91 -9.08 -24.59
CA LEU A 274 -14.11 -9.87 -24.38
C LEU A 274 -13.76 -11.34 -24.53
N TRP A 275 -14.22 -12.16 -23.59
CA TRP A 275 -13.90 -13.58 -23.45
C TRP A 275 -15.15 -14.43 -23.52
N GLU A 276 -15.03 -15.61 -24.13
CA GLU A 276 -15.97 -16.71 -24.01
C GLU A 276 -15.22 -17.94 -23.47
N GLY A 277 -15.50 -18.31 -22.22
CA GLY A 277 -14.71 -19.31 -21.49
C GLY A 277 -13.24 -18.90 -21.34
N ARG A 278 -12.32 -19.64 -21.97
CA ARG A 278 -10.86 -19.36 -21.93
C ARG A 278 -10.33 -18.65 -23.19
N ASN A 279 -11.22 -18.31 -24.12
CA ASN A 279 -10.82 -17.74 -25.41
C ASN A 279 -11.18 -16.26 -25.46
N VAL A 280 -10.26 -15.43 -25.96
CA VAL A 280 -10.55 -14.03 -26.31
C VAL A 280 -11.32 -14.02 -27.62
N ILE A 281 -12.54 -13.52 -27.59
CA ILE A 281 -13.40 -13.41 -28.77
C ILE A 281 -13.29 -12.04 -29.44
N LYS A 282 -12.94 -10.98 -28.69
CA LYS A 282 -12.77 -9.63 -29.25
C LYS A 282 -11.84 -8.76 -28.40
N VAL A 283 -11.09 -7.89 -29.06
CA VAL A 283 -10.29 -6.83 -28.42
C VAL A 283 -10.78 -5.48 -28.95
N CYS A 284 -11.08 -4.57 -28.04
CA CYS A 284 -11.44 -3.18 -28.33
C CYS A 284 -10.31 -2.28 -27.82
N HIS A 285 -9.79 -1.42 -28.68
CA HIS A 285 -8.82 -0.40 -28.30
C HIS A 285 -9.60 0.87 -27.94
N VAL A 286 -9.38 1.39 -26.74
CA VAL A 286 -9.99 2.63 -26.23
C VAL A 286 -8.99 3.76 -26.36
#